data_AF-D2QAZ3-F1
#
_entry.id   AF-D2QAZ3-F1
#
_cell.length_a   1.000
_cell.length_b   1.000
_cell.length_c   1.000
_cell.angle_alpha   90.00
_cell.angle_beta   90.00
_cell.angle_gamma   90.00
#
_symmetry.space_group_name_H-M   'P 1'
#
loop_
_entity.id
_entity.type
_entity.pdbx_description
1 polymer ?
#
loop_
_entity_poly.entity_id
_entity_poly.type
_entity_poly.pdbx_seq_one_letter_code
_entity_poly.pdbx_strand_id
1 'polypeptide(L)'
;MNEGIADAETIDTVVKYSLGRRWNLVGPVASADLGGLDTFYNVSTYLLKDMDNGTEPSPLLEAKVQAGDLGAKTGRGFYEWTGETGQAVIRQRDENLIRQLVEDAREEA
;
A
#
# COMPACT_ATOMS: atom_id res chain seq x y z
N MET A 1 -12.44 -1.32 2.58
CA MET A 1 -12.93 -0.30 3.54
C MET A 1 -14.34 0.18 3.22
N ASN A 2 -14.63 0.71 2.02
CA ASN A 2 -15.97 1.22 1.67
C ASN A 2 -17.08 0.19 1.91
N GLU A 3 -16.84 -1.04 1.49
CA GLU A 3 -17.80 -2.15 1.64
C GLU A 3 -17.74 -2.83 3.03
N GLY A 4 -16.94 -2.31 3.96
CA GLY A 4 -16.80 -2.89 5.30
C GLY A 4 -16.05 -4.24 5.37
N ILE A 5 -15.49 -4.72 4.25
CA ILE A 5 -14.79 -6.02 4.16
C ILE A 5 -13.51 -6.07 5.02
N ALA A 6 -12.77 -4.97 5.08
CA ALA A 6 -11.52 -4.86 5.82
C ALA A 6 -11.27 -3.41 6.25
N ASP A 7 -10.63 -3.23 7.40
CA ASP A 7 -10.13 -1.96 7.90
C ASP A 7 -8.75 -1.60 7.30
N ALA A 8 -8.26 -0.39 7.59
CA ALA A 8 -7.00 0.10 7.05
C ALA A 8 -5.80 -0.77 7.48
N GLU A 9 -5.78 -1.16 8.76
CA GLU A 9 -4.69 -1.96 9.34
C GLU A 9 -4.58 -3.34 8.69
N THR A 10 -5.73 -3.99 8.47
CA THR A 10 -5.82 -5.29 7.80
C THR A 10 -5.31 -5.19 6.36
N ILE A 11 -5.75 -4.16 5.63
CA ILE A 11 -5.31 -3.93 4.25
C ILE A 11 -3.79 -3.75 4.19
N ASP A 12 -3.24 -2.86 5.02
CA ASP A 12 -1.80 -2.60 5.06
C ASP A 12 -1.00 -3.85 5.45
N THR A 13 -1.51 -4.64 6.41
CA THR A 13 -0.88 -5.89 6.84
C THR A 13 -0.81 -6.90 5.69
N VAL A 14 -1.94 -7.15 5.02
CA VAL A 14 -1.99 -8.08 3.89
C VAL A 14 -1.04 -7.62 2.78
N VAL A 15 -1.06 -6.34 2.42
CA VAL A 15 -0.20 -5.80 1.35
C VAL A 15 1.28 -5.92 1.72
N LYS A 16 1.69 -5.46 2.91
CA LYS A 16 3.09 -5.48 3.37
C LYS A 16 3.66 -6.89 3.41
N TYR A 17 2.89 -7.87 3.88
CA TYR A 17 3.39 -9.23 4.09
C TYR A 17 3.11 -10.20 2.92
N SER A 18 2.43 -9.78 1.85
CA SER A 18 2.16 -10.64 0.68
C SER A 18 2.79 -10.11 -0.62
N LEU A 19 2.05 -9.32 -1.40
CA LEU A 19 2.46 -8.78 -2.69
C LEU A 19 3.52 -7.69 -2.56
N GLY A 20 3.40 -6.78 -1.57
CA GLY A 20 4.40 -5.73 -1.34
C GLY A 20 5.80 -6.30 -1.07
N ARG A 21 5.90 -7.36 -0.27
CA ARG A 21 7.18 -8.04 0.01
C ARG A 21 7.84 -8.64 -1.23
N ARG A 22 7.04 -9.25 -2.11
CA ARG A 22 7.55 -9.87 -3.35
C ARG A 22 7.94 -8.82 -4.38
N TRP A 23 7.11 -7.79 -4.54
CA TRP A 23 7.38 -6.70 -5.48
C TRP A 23 8.63 -5.90 -5.10
N ASN A 24 8.93 -5.75 -3.81
CA ASN A 24 10.16 -5.11 -3.38
C ASN A 24 11.44 -5.84 -3.84
N LEU A 25 11.38 -7.14 -4.13
CA LEU A 25 12.56 -7.93 -4.50
C LEU A 25 12.83 -7.93 -6.01
N VAL A 26 11.78 -8.01 -6.83
CA VAL A 26 11.92 -8.21 -8.29
C VAL A 26 10.97 -7.36 -9.13
N GLY A 27 10.14 -6.53 -8.50
CA GLY A 27 9.09 -5.77 -9.17
C GLY A 27 7.87 -6.59 -9.58
N PRO A 28 6.77 -5.93 -10.00
CA PRO A 28 5.50 -6.60 -10.28
C PRO A 28 5.54 -7.46 -11.56
N VAL A 29 6.29 -7.04 -12.59
CA VAL A 29 6.35 -7.77 -13.88
C VAL A 29 7.13 -9.08 -13.73
N ALA A 30 8.35 -9.04 -13.19
CA ALA A 30 9.10 -10.27 -12.96
C ALA A 30 8.41 -11.18 -11.92
N SER A 31 7.72 -10.60 -10.93
CA SER A 31 6.87 -11.38 -10.02
C SER A 31 5.74 -12.12 -10.76
N ALA A 32 5.16 -11.53 -11.82
CA ALA A 32 4.14 -12.17 -12.64
C ALA A 32 4.72 -13.30 -13.50
N ASP A 33 5.89 -13.10 -14.11
CA ASP A 33 6.60 -14.14 -14.86
C ASP A 33 6.93 -15.34 -13.96
N LEU A 34 7.43 -15.09 -12.75
CA LEU A 34 7.71 -16.13 -11.76
C LEU A 34 6.45 -16.86 -11.28
N GLY A 35 5.28 -16.22 -11.36
CA GLY A 35 4.00 -16.80 -10.98
C GLY A 35 3.27 -17.53 -12.12
N GLY A 36 3.73 -17.39 -13.37
CA GLY A 36 3.11 -18.00 -14.56
C GLY A 36 2.06 -17.12 -15.21
N LEU A 37 2.35 -16.60 -16.40
CA LEU A 37 1.46 -15.68 -17.12
C LEU A 37 0.12 -16.31 -17.52
N ASP A 38 0.06 -17.63 -17.70
CA ASP A 38 -1.17 -18.39 -17.92
C ASP A 38 -2.10 -18.35 -16.70
N THR A 39 -1.55 -18.44 -15.50
CA THR A 39 -2.29 -18.29 -14.25
C THR A 39 -2.86 -16.88 -14.12
N PHE A 40 -2.02 -15.86 -14.35
CA PHE A 40 -2.48 -14.46 -14.34
C PHE A 40 -3.56 -14.20 -15.39
N TYR A 41 -3.40 -14.73 -16.61
CA TYR A 41 -4.40 -14.65 -17.67
C TYR A 41 -5.73 -15.28 -17.23
N ASN A 42 -5.70 -16.53 -16.78
CA ASN A 42 -6.90 -17.26 -16.37
C ASN A 42 -7.64 -16.54 -15.23
N VAL A 43 -6.93 -16.09 -14.20
CA VAL A 43 -7.52 -15.32 -13.10
C VAL A 43 -8.17 -14.03 -13.61
N SER A 44 -7.50 -13.32 -14.52
CA SER A 44 -7.99 -12.05 -15.07
C SER A 44 -9.29 -12.20 -15.88
N THR A 45 -9.54 -13.35 -16.51
CA THR A 45 -10.76 -13.57 -17.33
C THR A 45 -12.07 -13.50 -16.54
N TYR A 46 -12.02 -13.77 -15.23
CA TYR A 46 -13.18 -13.69 -14.35
C TYR A 46 -13.03 -12.56 -13.32
N LEU A 47 -11.87 -12.43 -12.67
CA LEU A 47 -11.70 -11.53 -11.53
C LEU A 47 -11.93 -10.05 -11.90
N LEU A 48 -11.45 -9.61 -13.07
CA LEU A 48 -11.55 -8.21 -13.47
C LEU A 48 -13.00 -7.71 -13.59
N LYS A 49 -13.98 -8.60 -13.77
CA LYS A 49 -15.40 -8.26 -13.85
C LYS A 49 -15.99 -7.96 -12.47
N ASP A 50 -15.41 -8.55 -11.42
CA ASP A 50 -15.86 -8.44 -10.04
C ASP A 50 -15.04 -7.41 -9.25
N MET A 51 -13.95 -6.91 -9.83
CA MET A 51 -13.13 -5.85 -9.23
C MET A 51 -13.81 -4.48 -9.36
N ASP A 52 -13.65 -3.65 -8.34
CA ASP A 52 -14.05 -2.25 -8.38
C ASP A 52 -13.37 -1.54 -9.57
N ASN A 53 -14.18 -0.92 -10.42
CA ASN A 53 -13.77 -0.15 -11.59
C ASN A 53 -14.24 1.31 -11.51
N GLY A 54 -14.52 1.80 -10.30
CA GLY A 54 -14.88 3.17 -10.03
C GLY A 54 -13.92 4.17 -10.67
N THR A 55 -14.48 5.22 -11.27
CA THR A 55 -13.74 6.29 -11.95
C THR A 55 -13.70 7.59 -11.14
N GLU A 56 -14.40 7.61 -10.01
CA GLU A 56 -14.48 8.74 -9.08
C GLU A 56 -13.82 8.40 -7.74
N PRO A 57 -13.45 9.40 -6.91
CA PRO A 57 -12.91 9.15 -5.59
C PRO A 57 -13.85 8.32 -4.71
N SER A 58 -13.25 7.48 -3.86
CA SER A 58 -14.00 6.75 -2.84
C SER A 58 -14.75 7.72 -1.91
N PRO A 59 -16.05 7.50 -1.63
CA PRO A 59 -16.80 8.34 -0.68
C PRO A 59 -16.16 8.42 0.71
N LEU A 60 -15.46 7.36 1.14
CA LEU A 60 -14.72 7.34 2.40
C LEU A 60 -13.53 8.32 2.38
N LEU A 61 -12.82 8.39 1.25
CA LEU A 61 -11.72 9.34 1.08
C LEU A 61 -12.25 10.77 1.03
N GLU A 62 -13.34 11.02 0.32
CA GLU A 62 -13.99 12.33 0.28
C GLU A 62 -14.40 12.80 1.68
N ALA A 63 -15.03 11.93 2.47
CA ALA A 63 -15.42 12.23 3.84
C ALA A 63 -14.22 12.61 4.73
N LYS A 64 -13.09 11.89 4.60
CA LYS A 64 -11.84 12.23 5.32
C LYS A 64 -11.31 13.61 4.93
N VAL A 65 -11.29 13.91 3.63
CA VAL A 65 -10.81 15.20 3.13
C VAL A 65 -11.71 16.35 3.58
N GLN A 66 -13.02 16.20 3.50
CA GLN A 66 -14.00 17.20 3.96
C GLN A 66 -13.90 17.46 5.47
N ALA A 67 -13.57 16.43 6.26
CA ALA A 67 -13.35 16.54 7.69
C ALA A 67 -11.99 17.16 8.08
N GLY A 68 -11.08 17.38 7.14
CA GLY A 68 -9.72 17.85 7.43
C GLY A 68 -8.77 16.75 7.97
N ASP A 69 -9.17 15.48 7.91
CA ASP A 69 -8.37 14.32 8.28
C ASP A 69 -7.38 13.97 7.14
N LEU A 70 -6.38 14.83 6.91
CA LEU A 70 -5.46 14.78 5.77
C LEU A 70 -4.18 13.94 6.00
N GLY A 71 -4.15 13.10 7.02
CA GLY A 71 -3.03 12.23 7.37
C GLY A 71 -2.06 12.85 8.37
N ALA A 72 -0.78 12.44 8.29
CA ALA A 72 0.23 12.81 9.28
C ALA A 72 0.40 14.33 9.47
N LYS A 73 0.25 15.11 8.39
CA LYS A 73 0.36 16.58 8.42
C LYS A 73 -0.72 17.27 9.27
N THR A 74 -1.87 16.65 9.44
CA THR A 74 -2.98 17.13 10.30
C THR A 74 -3.14 16.29 11.56
N GLY A 75 -2.19 15.37 11.83
CA GLY A 75 -2.25 14.45 12.96
C GLY A 75 -3.20 13.27 12.79
N ARG A 76 -4.07 13.26 11.77
CA ARG A 76 -5.08 12.20 11.59
C ARG A 76 -5.45 12.02 10.12
N GLY A 77 -5.60 10.76 9.72
CA GLY A 77 -6.14 10.33 8.43
C GLY A 77 -6.92 9.02 8.61
N PHE A 78 -6.57 7.98 7.87
CA PHE A 78 -7.04 6.62 8.18
C PHE A 78 -6.51 6.08 9.52
N TYR A 79 -5.37 6.62 9.96
CA TYR A 79 -4.75 6.36 11.24
C TYR A 79 -4.63 7.64 12.06
N GLU A 80 -4.43 7.47 13.36
CA GLU A 80 -3.97 8.53 14.25
C GLU A 80 -2.43 8.65 14.15
N TRP A 81 -1.95 9.86 13.90
CA TRP A 81 -0.53 10.17 13.72
C TRP A 81 0.03 11.07 14.83
N THR A 82 -0.82 11.48 15.77
CA THR A 82 -0.37 12.16 16.99
C THR A 82 0.23 11.16 17.99
N GLY A 83 0.97 11.70 18.96
CA GLY A 83 1.61 10.91 20.01
C GLY A 83 2.85 10.14 19.58
N GLU A 84 3.44 9.41 20.52
CA GLU A 84 4.73 8.73 20.34
C GLU A 84 4.67 7.64 19.27
N THR A 85 3.60 6.85 19.24
CA THR A 85 3.44 5.75 18.27
C THR A 85 3.46 6.26 16.82
N GLY A 86 2.69 7.30 16.50
CA GLY A 86 2.65 7.87 15.14
C GLY A 86 4.01 8.42 14.71
N GLN A 87 4.70 9.12 15.62
CA GLN A 87 6.04 9.66 15.37
C GLN A 87 7.09 8.56 15.20
N ALA A 88 6.99 7.48 15.99
CA ALA A 88 7.89 6.33 15.88
C ALA A 88 7.76 5.63 14.53
N VAL A 89 6.53 5.46 14.03
CA VAL A 89 6.27 4.87 12.70
C VAL A 89 6.89 5.72 11.59
N ILE A 90 6.70 7.05 11.63
CA ILE A 90 7.26 7.97 10.64
C ILE A 90 8.79 7.89 10.65
N ARG A 91 9.41 7.99 11.83
CA ARG A 91 10.86 7.91 11.99
C ARG A 91 11.41 6.58 11.48
N GLN A 92 10.80 5.46 11.87
CA GLN A 92 11.23 4.13 11.44
C GLN A 92 11.13 3.97 9.92
N ARG A 93 10.06 4.49 9.30
CA ARG A 93 9.91 4.50 7.84
C ARG A 93 11.02 5.30 7.18
N ASP A 94 11.31 6.49 7.68
CA ASP A 94 12.34 7.37 7.12
C ASP A 94 13.74 6.73 7.22
N GLU A 95 14.10 6.18 8.38
CA GLU A 95 15.37 5.49 8.62
C GLU A 95 15.55 4.28 7.70
N ASN A 96 14.51 3.47 7.53
CA ASN A 96 14.56 2.30 6.65
C ASN A 96 14.70 2.69 5.18
N LEU A 97 13.98 3.73 4.73
CA LEU A 97 14.06 4.20 3.36
C LEU A 97 15.45 4.75 3.05
N ILE A 98 16.02 5.56 3.95
CA ILE A 98 17.38 6.09 3.80
C ILE A 98 18.40 4.96 3.72
N ARG A 99 18.26 3.94 4.58
CA ARG A 99 19.14 2.76 4.55
C ARG A 99 19.10 2.07 3.19
N GLN A 100 17.90 1.77 2.68
CA GLN A 100 17.72 1.10 1.39
C GLN A 100 18.32 1.92 0.25
N LEU A 101 18.06 3.22 0.21
CA LEU A 101 18.63 4.11 -0.82
C LEU A 101 20.17 4.14 -0.80
N VAL A 102 20.78 4.02 0.38
CA VAL A 102 22.25 3.94 0.51
C VAL A 102 22.77 2.58 0.05
N GLU A 103 22.03 1.50 0.29
CA GLU A 103 22.36 0.16 -0.19
C GLU A 103 22.27 0.11 -1.72
N ASP A 104 21.17 0.56 -2.30
CA ASP A 104 20.95 0.63 -3.76
C ASP A 104 22.06 1.42 -4.45
N ALA A 105 22.41 2.60 -3.93
CA ALA A 105 23.47 3.44 -4.50
C ALA A 105 24.88 2.81 -4.44
N ARG A 106 25.11 1.83 -3.56
CA ARG A 106 26.37 1.06 -3.49
C ARG A 106 26.39 -0.10 -4.46
N GLU A 107 25.24 -0.70 -4.75
CA GLU A 107 25.13 -1.81 -5.71
C GLU A 107 25.25 -1.32 -7.17
N GLU A 108 24.91 -0.06 -7.44
CA GLU A 108 25.04 0.57 -8.75
C GLU A 108 26.44 1.14 -9.06
N ALA A 109 27.34 1.20 -8.06
CA ALA A 109 28.68 1.80 -8.16
C ALA A 109 29.79 0.77 -8.47
#